data_AF-A0A2N1P2H8-F1
#
_entry.id   AF-A0A2N1P2H8-F1
#
_cell.length_a   1.000
_cell.length_b   1.000
_cell.length_c   1.000
_cell.angle_alpha   90.00
_cell.angle_beta   90.00
_cell.angle_gamma   90.00
#
_symmetry.space_group_name_H-M   'P 1'
#
loop_
_entity.id
_entity.type
_entity.pdbx_description
1 polymer ?
#
loop_
_entity_poly.entity_id
_entity_poly.type
_entity_poly.pdbx_seq_one_letter_code
_entity_poly.pdbx_strand_id
1 'polypeptide(L)'
;DFASWEYLIRVAESAEGGLTPKSPPENITNMREVFDQFLAKFPLCFGYWKKYADFELTIQGPTEAEKIYERGVVAIANSVDLWTQYCGFKIEHYSDDLEAIRGLFERGAANVGLDFLSHLFWDKYVEFEKSVQDYVRVMKVLDRIIRIPIHQYARFFEDFNNLLSTRPIAELLTSEQYKKYEEEVKATPPTPTEGTEEEQIQNEIRTRVYNLYVDSYTKTHNEVNKRWVFEQEIKRPYFHVKEMDIPQLTNWRRYLDFEESEGDDTRIQVLYERCLVACALYEEFWQRYAHWMISKNRCDDARNIYIRAISVFIPISRPSIRLSFSCLEEQQGNIEEARDIYKNIMESSPGHVETIMKYTHFERRRNPDDLSKALNILTSALESDTLDEKSKSYIIVQYSKMIWHHKGSVEDARQIFQQNATKCLDSKYFWWNWFKFELSQNDSEAETYVKNVVEMIRNVTTLSAETIRDIQNSYLEFLMERGSTISLYNKIDAETHGPIAIRAVADSKKRSVEEDDDKPSKQLRIDGEVDPTAVESGAVSPVVSPAASYAQPPYYPQGPWSTQGYTSYPAVSAASAANAQQVDYWFFNF
;
A
#
# COMPACT_ATOMS: atom_id res chain seq x y z
N ASP A 1 20.16 10.31 4.41
CA ASP A 1 19.08 10.68 3.47
C ASP A 1 19.41 10.16 2.06
N PHE A 2 18.49 10.25 1.09
CA PHE A 2 18.71 9.75 -0.28
C PHE A 2 19.74 10.59 -1.07
N ALA A 3 19.74 11.92 -0.88
CA ALA A 3 20.68 12.81 -1.58
C ALA A 3 22.15 12.51 -1.23
N SER A 4 22.43 12.13 0.01
CA SER A 4 23.77 11.69 0.45
C SER A 4 24.21 10.42 -0.25
N TRP A 5 23.30 9.49 -0.54
CA TRP A 5 23.60 8.30 -1.33
C TRP A 5 23.93 8.66 -2.78
N GLU A 6 23.16 9.55 -3.40
CA GLU A 6 23.47 10.01 -4.76
C GLU A 6 24.82 10.70 -4.83
N TYR A 7 25.16 11.51 -3.81
CA TYR A 7 26.47 12.14 -3.70
C TYR A 7 27.58 11.08 -3.56
N LEU A 8 27.40 10.10 -2.68
CA LEU A 8 28.36 9.02 -2.45
C LEU A 8 28.61 8.20 -3.72
N ILE A 9 27.55 7.85 -4.46
CA ILE A 9 27.64 7.15 -5.75
C ILE A 9 28.43 7.99 -6.76
N ARG A 10 28.15 9.30 -6.87
CA ARG A 10 28.91 10.18 -7.77
C ARG A 10 30.38 10.27 -7.39
N VAL A 11 30.70 10.30 -6.10
CA VAL A 11 32.09 10.30 -5.61
C VAL A 11 32.78 8.98 -5.95
N ALA A 12 32.11 7.85 -5.76
CA ALA A 12 32.65 6.53 -6.13
C ALA A 12 32.85 6.40 -7.66
N GLU A 13 31.90 6.86 -8.47
CA GLU A 13 31.99 6.88 -9.94
C GLU A 13 33.14 7.74 -10.46
N SER A 14 33.36 8.91 -9.83
CA SER A 14 34.37 9.89 -10.25
C SER A 14 35.74 9.69 -9.62
N ALA A 15 35.92 8.63 -8.83
CA ALA A 15 37.20 8.29 -8.23
C ALA A 15 38.29 8.22 -9.32
N GLU A 16 39.37 8.99 -9.13
CA GLU A 16 40.52 9.07 -10.05
C GLU A 16 40.19 9.48 -11.49
N GLY A 17 39.09 10.21 -11.71
CA GLY A 17 38.67 10.68 -13.03
C GLY A 17 37.81 9.68 -13.82
N GLY A 18 37.37 8.60 -13.16
CA GLY A 18 36.52 7.57 -13.73
C GLY A 18 37.12 6.18 -13.56
N LEU A 19 36.28 5.23 -13.11
CA LEU A 19 36.70 3.85 -12.94
C LEU A 19 36.84 3.13 -14.29
N THR A 20 37.95 2.44 -14.47
CA THR A 20 38.27 1.62 -15.64
C THR A 20 38.74 0.24 -15.18
N PRO A 21 38.87 -0.77 -16.06
CA PRO A 21 39.44 -2.07 -15.69
C PRO A 21 40.84 -2.02 -15.07
N LYS A 22 41.55 -0.90 -15.25
CA LYS A 22 42.92 -0.67 -14.74
C LYS A 22 42.94 0.14 -13.44
N SER A 23 41.79 0.58 -12.95
CA SER A 23 41.70 1.32 -11.69
C SER A 23 42.11 0.44 -10.50
N PRO A 24 42.55 1.06 -9.39
CA PRO A 24 42.92 0.32 -8.18
C PRO A 24 41.80 -0.63 -7.73
N PRO A 25 42.11 -1.88 -7.37
CA PRO A 25 41.10 -2.85 -6.90
C PRO A 25 40.27 -2.34 -5.72
N GLU A 26 40.85 -1.52 -4.86
CA GLU A 26 40.18 -0.88 -3.72
C GLU A 26 39.04 0.02 -4.18
N ASN A 27 39.26 0.85 -5.21
CA ASN A 27 38.23 1.75 -5.72
C ASN A 27 37.06 0.99 -6.38
N ILE A 28 37.35 -0.11 -7.08
CA ILE A 28 36.33 -1.00 -7.65
C ILE A 28 35.51 -1.67 -6.53
N THR A 29 36.17 -2.11 -5.46
CA THR A 29 35.51 -2.72 -4.30
C THR A 29 34.62 -1.72 -3.59
N ASN A 30 35.12 -0.51 -3.34
CA ASN A 30 34.34 0.58 -2.73
C ASN A 30 33.10 0.92 -3.56
N MET A 31 33.22 0.98 -4.88
CA MET A 31 32.10 1.22 -5.79
C MET A 31 31.03 0.13 -5.66
N ARG A 32 31.42 -1.15 -5.67
CA ARG A 32 30.51 -2.28 -5.48
C ARG A 32 29.79 -2.22 -4.14
N GLU A 33 30.52 -1.97 -3.06
CA GLU A 33 29.96 -1.85 -1.72
C GLU A 33 28.94 -0.70 -1.63
N VAL A 34 29.24 0.45 -2.25
CA VAL A 34 28.31 1.59 -2.30
C VAL A 34 27.02 1.22 -3.03
N PHE A 35 27.11 0.56 -4.19
CA PHE A 35 25.93 0.12 -4.94
C PHE A 35 25.14 -0.96 -4.21
N ASP A 36 25.82 -1.95 -3.62
CA ASP A 36 25.18 -3.04 -2.88
C ASP A 36 24.41 -2.52 -1.67
N GLN A 37 25.01 -1.60 -0.89
CA GLN A 37 24.33 -0.98 0.26
C GLN A 37 23.20 -0.05 -0.18
N PHE A 38 23.39 0.73 -1.25
CA PHE A 38 22.36 1.60 -1.78
C PHE A 38 21.15 0.81 -2.27
N LEU A 39 21.37 -0.24 -3.06
CA LEU A 39 20.31 -1.06 -3.65
C LEU A 39 19.65 -1.99 -2.63
N ALA A 40 20.34 -2.37 -1.56
CA ALA A 40 19.71 -3.02 -0.41
C ALA A 40 18.70 -2.08 0.28
N LYS A 41 18.98 -0.77 0.34
CA LYS A 41 18.11 0.23 0.96
C LYS A 41 17.03 0.79 0.03
N PHE A 42 17.33 0.92 -1.26
CA PHE A 42 16.43 1.46 -2.28
C PHE A 42 16.34 0.52 -3.48
N PRO A 43 15.83 -0.71 -3.30
CA PRO A 43 15.83 -1.72 -4.35
C PRO A 43 15.01 -1.32 -5.56
N LEU A 44 13.96 -0.49 -5.40
CA LEU A 44 13.05 -0.07 -6.48
C LEU A 44 13.65 0.96 -7.46
N CYS A 45 14.89 1.40 -7.24
CA CYS A 45 15.59 2.34 -8.10
C CYS A 45 16.22 1.64 -9.32
N PHE A 46 15.40 1.14 -10.27
CA PHE A 46 15.87 0.36 -11.43
C PHE A 46 16.98 1.03 -12.25
N GLY A 47 16.98 2.37 -12.35
CA GLY A 47 18.02 3.11 -13.07
C GLY A 47 19.42 2.91 -12.48
N TYR A 48 19.52 2.67 -11.17
CA TYR A 48 20.79 2.38 -10.50
C TYR A 48 21.22 0.92 -10.66
N TRP A 49 20.29 -0.03 -10.76
CA TRP A 49 20.60 -1.40 -11.17
C TRP A 49 21.23 -1.44 -12.57
N LYS A 50 20.65 -0.70 -13.52
CA LYS A 50 21.21 -0.57 -14.87
C LYS A 50 22.61 0.02 -14.84
N LYS A 51 22.81 1.14 -14.15
CA LYS A 51 24.15 1.75 -14.02
C LYS A 51 25.16 0.78 -13.43
N TYR A 52 24.76 -0.01 -12.45
CA TYR A 52 25.65 -0.98 -11.83
C TYR A 52 26.02 -2.10 -12.81
N ALA A 53 25.06 -2.59 -13.59
CA ALA A 53 25.32 -3.57 -14.65
C ALA A 53 26.24 -3.00 -15.75
N ASP A 54 26.00 -1.76 -16.21
CA ASP A 54 26.83 -1.07 -17.21
C ASP A 54 28.28 -0.87 -16.70
N PHE A 55 28.43 -0.59 -15.40
CA PHE A 55 29.73 -0.51 -14.74
C PHE A 55 30.44 -1.87 -14.75
N GLU A 56 29.80 -2.94 -14.27
CA GLU A 56 30.40 -4.28 -14.27
C GLU A 56 30.72 -4.79 -15.68
N LEU A 57 29.89 -4.46 -16.66
CA LEU A 57 30.13 -4.76 -18.07
C LEU A 57 31.46 -4.13 -18.53
N THR A 58 31.72 -2.89 -18.12
CA THR A 58 32.95 -2.17 -18.48
C THR A 58 34.17 -2.75 -17.78
N ILE A 59 34.05 -3.21 -16.53
CA ILE A 59 35.18 -3.68 -15.71
C ILE A 59 35.52 -5.16 -15.93
N GLN A 60 34.54 -6.06 -15.78
CA GLN A 60 34.74 -7.52 -15.78
C GLN A 60 34.05 -8.23 -16.95
N GLY A 61 33.23 -7.52 -17.72
CA GLY A 61 32.58 -8.04 -18.91
C GLY A 61 31.17 -8.59 -18.67
N PRO A 62 30.59 -9.26 -19.68
CA PRO A 62 29.14 -9.54 -19.72
C PRO A 62 28.67 -10.53 -18.64
N THR A 63 29.49 -11.50 -18.26
CA THR A 63 29.10 -12.50 -17.26
C THR A 63 28.81 -11.91 -15.87
N GLU A 64 29.55 -10.88 -15.46
CA GLU A 64 29.34 -10.24 -14.16
C GLU A 64 28.20 -9.22 -14.22
N ALA A 65 28.07 -8.51 -15.34
CA ALA A 65 26.91 -7.64 -15.60
C ALA A 65 25.59 -8.43 -15.57
N GLU A 66 25.57 -9.64 -16.12
CA GLU A 66 24.41 -10.54 -16.07
C GLU A 66 23.98 -10.86 -14.63
N LYS A 67 24.94 -11.09 -13.71
CA LYS A 67 24.61 -11.33 -12.30
C LYS A 67 23.93 -10.13 -11.66
N ILE A 68 24.32 -8.91 -12.04
CA ILE A 68 23.67 -7.68 -11.54
C ILE A 68 22.25 -7.56 -12.08
N TYR A 69 22.02 -7.86 -13.36
CA TYR A 69 20.67 -7.90 -13.91
C TYR A 69 19.79 -8.94 -13.22
N GLU A 70 20.29 -10.16 -13.00
CA GLU A 70 19.55 -11.22 -12.29
C GLU A 70 19.20 -10.80 -10.86
N ARG A 71 20.14 -10.18 -10.12
CA ARG A 71 19.85 -9.59 -8.80
C ARG A 71 18.78 -8.50 -8.88
N GLY A 72 18.86 -7.65 -9.90
CA GLY A 72 17.92 -6.55 -10.09
C GLY A 72 16.50 -7.01 -10.39
N VAL A 73 16.31 -8.00 -11.27
CA VAL A 73 14.96 -8.52 -11.59
C VAL A 73 14.36 -9.33 -10.43
N VAL A 74 15.18 -9.89 -9.54
CA VAL A 74 14.69 -10.48 -8.29
C VAL A 74 14.25 -9.38 -7.32
N ALA A 75 15.01 -8.27 -7.22
CA ALA A 75 14.66 -7.14 -6.35
C ALA A 75 13.44 -6.35 -6.84
N ILE A 76 13.27 -6.21 -8.17
CA ILE A 76 12.15 -5.50 -8.81
C ILE A 76 11.57 -6.34 -9.95
N ALA A 77 10.84 -7.40 -9.62
CA ALA A 77 10.26 -8.29 -10.62
C ALA A 77 9.32 -7.57 -11.61
N ASN A 78 8.67 -6.49 -11.18
CA ASN A 78 7.68 -5.77 -11.96
C ASN A 78 8.21 -4.53 -12.73
N SER A 79 9.53 -4.32 -12.83
CA SER A 79 10.08 -3.21 -13.61
C SER A 79 10.16 -3.56 -15.10
N VAL A 80 9.23 -3.03 -15.91
CA VAL A 80 9.23 -3.17 -17.38
C VAL A 80 10.58 -2.73 -17.95
N ASP A 81 11.10 -1.58 -17.50
CA ASP A 81 12.35 -1.02 -17.97
C ASP A 81 13.54 -1.96 -17.71
N LEU A 82 13.65 -2.52 -16.51
CA LEU A 82 14.77 -3.40 -16.15
C LEU A 82 14.78 -4.67 -17.00
N TRP A 83 13.63 -5.32 -17.17
CA TRP A 83 13.49 -6.49 -18.05
C TRP A 83 13.82 -6.15 -19.51
N THR A 84 13.36 -4.99 -19.99
CA THR A 84 13.62 -4.50 -21.36
C THR A 84 15.11 -4.27 -21.59
N GLN A 85 15.82 -3.69 -20.62
CA GLN A 85 17.27 -3.50 -20.67
C GLN A 85 18.02 -4.84 -20.60
N TYR A 86 17.60 -5.75 -19.72
CA TYR A 86 18.24 -7.05 -19.57
C TYR A 86 18.11 -7.91 -20.84
N CYS A 87 16.91 -7.96 -21.45
CA CYS A 87 16.72 -8.66 -22.71
C CYS A 87 17.57 -8.04 -23.83
N GLY A 88 17.65 -6.70 -23.89
CA GLY A 88 18.52 -6.00 -24.84
C GLY A 88 20.00 -6.35 -24.65
N PHE A 89 20.48 -6.35 -23.40
CA PHE A 89 21.83 -6.76 -23.05
C PHE A 89 22.13 -8.21 -23.48
N LYS A 90 21.19 -9.14 -23.27
CA LYS A 90 21.33 -10.55 -23.66
C LYS A 90 21.40 -10.71 -25.17
N ILE A 91 20.59 -9.97 -25.93
CA ILE A 91 20.64 -9.96 -27.40
C ILE A 91 22.01 -9.47 -27.92
N GLU A 92 22.57 -8.43 -27.31
CA GLU A 92 23.83 -7.84 -27.76
C GLU A 92 25.05 -8.73 -27.45
N HIS A 93 25.08 -9.39 -26.29
CA HIS A 93 26.27 -10.10 -25.81
C HIS A 93 26.20 -11.63 -25.92
N TYR A 94 25.01 -12.19 -26.14
CA TYR A 94 24.77 -13.64 -26.22
C TYR A 94 23.92 -14.01 -27.44
N SER A 95 24.15 -13.35 -28.57
CA SER A 95 23.38 -13.51 -29.81
C SER A 95 23.36 -14.94 -30.37
N ASP A 96 24.35 -15.76 -30.01
CA ASP A 96 24.44 -17.16 -30.44
C ASP A 96 23.43 -18.10 -29.71
N ASP A 97 22.95 -17.72 -28.53
CA ASP A 97 22.05 -18.54 -27.71
C ASP A 97 20.60 -18.02 -27.76
N LEU A 98 19.92 -18.35 -28.86
CA LEU A 98 18.54 -17.95 -29.10
C LEU A 98 17.56 -18.50 -28.05
N GLU A 99 17.81 -19.69 -27.52
CA GLU A 99 16.91 -20.32 -26.56
C GLU A 99 17.03 -19.67 -25.18
N ALA A 100 18.23 -19.29 -24.75
CA ALA A 100 18.41 -18.50 -23.53
C ALA A 100 17.73 -17.12 -23.63
N ILE A 101 17.84 -16.44 -24.78
CA ILE A 101 17.17 -15.16 -25.00
C ILE A 101 15.64 -15.32 -24.94
N ARG A 102 15.09 -16.36 -25.59
CA ARG A 102 13.66 -16.67 -25.55
C ARG A 102 13.18 -17.01 -24.14
N GLY A 103 13.94 -17.84 -23.41
CA GLY A 103 13.65 -18.16 -22.03
C GLY A 103 13.62 -16.91 -21.14
N LEU A 104 14.52 -15.95 -21.39
CA LEU A 104 14.54 -14.69 -20.68
C LEU A 104 13.32 -13.81 -21.02
N PHE A 105 12.93 -13.72 -22.29
CA PHE A 105 11.71 -13.02 -22.67
C PHE A 105 10.45 -13.66 -22.06
N GLU A 106 10.34 -14.99 -22.02
CA GLU A 106 9.18 -15.62 -21.39
C GLU A 106 9.15 -15.39 -19.86
N ARG A 107 10.31 -15.41 -19.20
CA ARG A 107 10.43 -14.98 -17.78
C ARG A 107 9.99 -13.52 -17.60
N GLY A 108 10.44 -12.62 -18.45
CA GLY A 108 10.03 -11.22 -18.42
C GLY A 108 8.53 -11.06 -18.65
N ALA A 109 7.98 -11.74 -19.66
CA ALA A 109 6.56 -11.69 -20.00
C ALA A 109 5.66 -12.21 -18.87
N ALA A 110 6.12 -13.18 -18.08
CA ALA A 110 5.40 -13.68 -16.90
C ALA A 110 5.33 -12.65 -15.77
N ASN A 111 6.32 -11.75 -15.64
CA ASN A 111 6.38 -10.76 -14.57
C ASN A 111 5.82 -9.39 -14.97
N VAL A 112 6.18 -8.89 -16.16
CA VAL A 112 5.84 -7.54 -16.62
C VAL A 112 4.92 -7.49 -17.84
N GLY A 113 4.62 -8.64 -18.46
CA GLY A 113 3.86 -8.67 -19.71
C GLY A 113 2.42 -8.13 -19.62
N LEU A 114 1.86 -8.10 -18.41
CA LEU A 114 0.52 -7.57 -18.14
C LEU A 114 0.52 -6.09 -17.67
N ASP A 115 1.69 -5.47 -17.51
CA ASP A 115 1.78 -4.04 -17.18
C ASP A 115 1.20 -3.20 -18.33
N PHE A 116 0.44 -2.17 -18.01
CA PHE A 116 -0.14 -1.28 -19.00
C PHE A 116 0.92 -0.62 -19.90
N LEU A 117 2.10 -0.31 -19.39
CA LEU A 117 3.21 0.30 -20.13
C LEU A 117 4.21 -0.74 -20.66
N SER A 118 3.88 -2.04 -20.67
CA SER A 118 4.77 -3.11 -21.18
C SER A 118 5.04 -3.11 -22.69
N HIS A 119 4.44 -2.18 -23.46
CA HIS A 119 4.66 -2.07 -24.91
C HIS A 119 6.14 -2.03 -25.34
N LEU A 120 7.02 -1.38 -24.58
CA LEU A 120 8.45 -1.32 -24.90
C LEU A 120 9.15 -2.68 -24.77
N PHE A 121 8.71 -3.50 -23.80
CA PHE A 121 9.20 -4.86 -23.63
C PHE A 121 8.74 -5.74 -24.80
N TRP A 122 7.45 -5.65 -25.15
CA TRP A 122 6.88 -6.40 -26.25
C TRP A 122 7.46 -6.02 -27.62
N ASP A 123 7.76 -4.74 -27.85
CA ASP A 123 8.48 -4.26 -29.04
C ASP A 123 9.80 -4.99 -29.21
N LYS A 124 10.63 -5.00 -28.16
CA LYS A 124 11.92 -5.71 -28.20
C LYS A 124 11.75 -7.20 -28.49
N TYR A 125 10.72 -7.83 -27.94
CA TYR A 125 10.49 -9.26 -28.16
C TYR A 125 10.08 -9.53 -29.62
N VAL A 126 9.17 -8.73 -30.17
CA VAL A 126 8.74 -8.84 -31.58
C VAL A 126 9.90 -8.53 -32.53
N GLU A 127 10.70 -7.49 -32.25
CA GLU A 127 11.90 -7.14 -33.03
C GLU A 127 12.94 -8.27 -33.03
N PHE A 128 13.15 -8.92 -31.88
CA PHE A 128 14.05 -10.07 -31.76
C PHE A 128 13.58 -11.25 -32.63
N GLU A 129 12.33 -11.69 -32.53
CA GLU A 129 11.85 -12.83 -33.34
C GLU A 129 11.81 -12.48 -34.84
N LYS A 130 11.54 -11.21 -35.19
CA LYS A 130 11.67 -10.71 -36.56
C LYS A 130 13.11 -10.74 -37.08
N SER A 131 14.11 -10.45 -36.24
CA SER A 131 15.52 -10.49 -36.64
C SER A 131 16.02 -11.93 -36.85
N VAL A 132 15.47 -12.88 -36.09
CA VAL A 132 15.67 -14.34 -36.27
C VAL A 132 14.91 -14.90 -37.48
N GLN A 133 13.97 -14.12 -38.04
CA GLN A 133 13.08 -14.51 -39.14
C GLN A 133 12.10 -15.66 -38.81
N ASP A 134 11.80 -15.87 -37.53
CA ASP A 134 10.79 -16.86 -37.08
C ASP A 134 9.40 -16.20 -36.99
N TYR A 135 8.73 -16.05 -38.15
CA TYR A 135 7.44 -15.38 -38.22
C TYR A 135 6.31 -16.14 -37.53
N VAL A 136 6.40 -17.46 -37.37
CA VAL A 136 5.43 -18.25 -36.60
C VAL A 136 5.46 -17.81 -35.12
N ARG A 137 6.65 -17.59 -34.56
CA ARG A 137 6.78 -17.05 -33.19
C ARG A 137 6.34 -15.60 -33.10
N VAL A 138 6.68 -14.76 -34.08
CA VAL A 138 6.17 -13.37 -34.14
C VAL A 138 4.64 -13.36 -34.05
N MET A 139 3.96 -14.20 -34.82
CA MET A 139 2.50 -14.30 -34.80
C MET A 139 1.96 -14.80 -33.44
N LYS A 140 2.64 -15.75 -32.80
CA LYS A 140 2.28 -16.21 -31.44
C LYS A 140 2.42 -15.09 -30.40
N VAL A 141 3.49 -14.30 -30.47
CA VAL A 141 3.72 -13.18 -29.55
C VAL A 141 2.67 -12.09 -29.79
N LEU A 142 2.40 -11.73 -31.05
CA LEU A 142 1.36 -10.75 -31.38
C LEU A 142 -0.05 -11.24 -30.97
N ASP A 143 -0.37 -12.52 -31.13
CA ASP A 143 -1.64 -13.09 -30.65
C ASP A 143 -1.83 -12.92 -29.14
N ARG A 144 -0.75 -13.14 -28.38
CA ARG A 144 -0.76 -12.89 -26.94
C ARG A 144 -0.97 -11.41 -26.64
N ILE A 145 -0.23 -10.51 -27.29
CA ILE A 145 -0.30 -9.05 -27.05
C ILE A 145 -1.69 -8.48 -27.36
N ILE A 146 -2.32 -8.89 -28.47
CA ILE A 146 -3.64 -8.38 -28.89
C ILE A 146 -4.73 -8.64 -27.83
N ARG A 147 -4.52 -9.62 -26.94
CA ARG A 147 -5.46 -9.97 -25.85
C ARG A 147 -5.16 -9.25 -24.53
N ILE A 148 -4.08 -8.48 -24.43
CA ILE A 148 -3.66 -7.80 -23.21
C ILE A 148 -4.00 -6.31 -23.31
N PRO A 149 -4.70 -5.70 -22.33
CA PRO A 149 -4.99 -4.29 -22.35
C PRO A 149 -3.75 -3.47 -21.94
N ILE A 150 -2.93 -3.14 -22.93
CA ILE A 150 -1.69 -2.34 -22.81
C ILE A 150 -1.79 -1.04 -23.61
N HIS A 151 -0.92 -0.09 -23.29
CA HIS A 151 -0.68 1.11 -24.08
C HIS A 151 -0.19 0.74 -25.49
N GLN A 152 -0.59 1.52 -26.51
CA GLN A 152 -0.24 1.28 -27.93
C GLN A 152 -0.65 -0.11 -28.49
N TYR A 153 -1.60 -0.81 -27.88
CA TYR A 153 -2.15 -2.08 -28.37
C TYR A 153 -2.55 -2.06 -29.86
N ALA A 154 -3.08 -0.92 -30.36
CA ALA A 154 -3.48 -0.76 -31.76
C ALA A 154 -2.32 -0.94 -32.75
N ARG A 155 -1.12 -0.47 -32.42
CA ARG A 155 0.07 -0.62 -33.28
C ARG A 155 0.46 -2.09 -33.47
N PHE A 156 0.33 -2.92 -32.42
CA PHE A 156 0.61 -4.35 -32.52
C PHE A 156 -0.42 -5.07 -33.39
N PHE A 157 -1.69 -4.64 -33.34
CA PHE A 157 -2.73 -5.17 -34.22
C PHE A 157 -2.52 -4.75 -35.68
N GLU A 158 -2.07 -3.51 -35.93
CA GLU A 158 -1.68 -3.05 -37.26
C GLU A 158 -0.48 -3.85 -37.82
N ASP A 159 0.55 -4.08 -37.00
CA ASP A 159 1.70 -4.91 -37.37
C ASP A 159 1.30 -6.36 -37.69
N PHE A 160 0.39 -6.94 -36.89
CA PHE A 160 -0.21 -8.25 -37.16
C PHE A 160 -0.92 -8.28 -38.52
N ASN A 161 -1.75 -7.27 -38.81
CA ASN A 161 -2.47 -7.18 -40.08
C ASN A 161 -1.52 -7.03 -41.27
N ASN A 162 -0.47 -6.20 -41.11
CA ASN A 162 0.55 -6.03 -42.14
C ASN A 162 1.27 -7.33 -42.45
N LEU A 163 1.63 -8.12 -41.43
CA LEU A 163 2.24 -9.44 -41.62
C LEU A 163 1.27 -10.41 -42.32
N LEU A 164 0.00 -10.44 -41.91
CA LEU A 164 -1.04 -11.29 -42.51
C LEU A 164 -1.28 -10.98 -43.99
N SER A 165 -1.21 -9.70 -44.38
CA SER A 165 -1.38 -9.26 -45.77
C SER A 165 -0.13 -9.45 -46.64
N THR A 166 1.07 -9.25 -46.09
CA THR A 166 2.31 -9.23 -46.89
C THR A 166 3.03 -10.57 -47.00
N ARG A 167 2.83 -11.49 -46.04
CA ARG A 167 3.55 -12.75 -45.98
C ARG A 167 2.71 -13.96 -46.45
N PRO A 168 3.36 -15.04 -46.94
CA PRO A 168 2.69 -16.30 -47.20
C PRO A 168 2.12 -16.90 -45.91
N ILE A 169 0.88 -17.38 -45.93
CA ILE A 169 0.18 -17.92 -44.74
C ILE A 169 0.92 -19.13 -44.15
N ALA A 170 1.57 -19.93 -44.99
CA ALA A 170 2.36 -21.08 -44.58
C ALA A 170 3.57 -20.70 -43.69
N GLU A 171 4.07 -19.46 -43.77
CA GLU A 171 5.14 -18.94 -42.90
C GLU A 171 4.62 -18.36 -41.57
N LEU A 172 3.31 -18.06 -41.50
CA LEU A 172 2.69 -17.39 -40.36
C LEU A 172 2.01 -18.37 -39.39
N LEU A 173 1.57 -19.52 -39.89
CA LEU A 173 0.83 -20.53 -39.13
C LEU A 173 1.66 -21.79 -38.95
N THR A 174 1.42 -22.50 -37.85
CA THR A 174 1.95 -23.86 -37.71
C THR A 174 1.30 -24.79 -38.74
N SER A 175 2.00 -25.86 -39.13
CA SER A 175 1.50 -26.81 -40.13
C SER A 175 0.18 -27.48 -39.70
N GLU A 176 -0.09 -27.60 -38.41
CA GLU A 176 -1.35 -28.12 -37.87
C GLU A 176 -2.50 -27.11 -37.99
N GLN A 177 -2.25 -25.84 -37.62
CA GLN A 177 -3.23 -24.77 -37.75
C GLN A 177 -3.60 -24.54 -39.21
N TYR A 178 -2.62 -24.56 -40.10
CA TYR A 178 -2.85 -24.42 -41.54
C TYR A 178 -3.78 -25.52 -42.07
N LYS A 179 -3.48 -26.79 -41.77
CA LYS A 179 -4.32 -27.93 -42.20
C LYS A 179 -5.74 -27.83 -41.67
N LYS A 180 -5.90 -27.45 -40.40
CA LYS A 180 -7.22 -27.26 -39.80
C LYS A 180 -8.03 -26.20 -40.55
N TYR A 181 -7.45 -25.03 -40.81
CA TYR A 181 -8.14 -23.98 -41.55
C TYR A 181 -8.40 -24.36 -43.00
N GLU A 182 -7.47 -25.08 -43.64
CA GLU A 182 -7.64 -25.60 -44.99
C GLU A 182 -8.82 -26.59 -45.09
N GLU A 183 -8.93 -27.54 -44.15
CA GLU A 183 -10.05 -28.49 -44.07
C GLU A 183 -11.39 -27.76 -43.82
N GLU A 184 -11.41 -26.79 -42.90
CA GLU A 184 -12.60 -25.98 -42.61
C GLU A 184 -13.04 -25.14 -43.82
N VAL A 185 -12.10 -24.59 -44.58
CA VAL A 185 -12.40 -23.81 -45.80
C VAL A 185 -12.90 -24.72 -46.92
N LYS A 186 -12.29 -25.90 -47.13
CA LYS A 186 -12.76 -26.89 -48.11
C LYS A 186 -14.14 -27.47 -47.78
N ALA A 187 -14.51 -27.50 -46.50
CA ALA A 187 -15.84 -27.93 -46.06
C ALA A 187 -16.93 -26.86 -46.25
N THR A 188 -16.55 -25.60 -46.49
CA THR A 188 -17.47 -24.49 -46.70
C THR A 188 -17.82 -24.39 -48.20
N PRO A 189 -19.09 -24.12 -48.60
CA PRO A 189 -19.45 -24.03 -50.02
C PRO A 189 -18.62 -22.97 -50.74
N PRO A 190 -18.13 -23.23 -51.96
CA PRO A 190 -17.24 -22.31 -52.66
C PRO A 190 -17.94 -20.98 -52.94
N THR A 191 -17.34 -19.89 -52.47
CA THR A 191 -17.72 -18.53 -52.82
C THR A 191 -17.24 -18.27 -54.26
N PRO A 192 -18.11 -17.84 -55.19
CA PRO A 192 -17.71 -17.62 -56.58
C PRO A 192 -16.82 -16.38 -56.65
N THR A 193 -15.51 -16.60 -56.73
CA THR A 193 -14.49 -15.54 -56.74
C THR A 193 -13.46 -15.82 -57.83
N GLU A 194 -12.90 -14.78 -58.44
CA GLU A 194 -11.85 -14.92 -59.47
C GLU A 194 -10.50 -15.26 -58.82
N GLY A 195 -9.77 -16.24 -59.38
CA GLY A 195 -8.46 -16.69 -58.89
C GLY A 195 -8.30 -18.21 -58.94
N THR A 196 -7.09 -18.71 -58.69
CA THR A 196 -6.84 -20.15 -58.54
C THR A 196 -7.47 -20.69 -57.24
N GLU A 197 -7.82 -21.98 -57.19
CA GLU A 197 -8.39 -22.60 -55.97
C GLU A 197 -7.49 -22.41 -54.74
N GLU A 198 -6.16 -22.46 -54.92
CA GLU A 198 -5.19 -22.23 -53.86
C GLU A 198 -5.20 -20.79 -53.33
N GLU A 199 -5.30 -19.80 -54.22
CA GLU A 199 -5.39 -18.38 -53.83
C GLU A 199 -6.71 -18.07 -53.10
N GLN A 200 -7.81 -18.70 -53.52
CA GLN A 200 -9.11 -18.57 -52.85
C GLN A 200 -9.04 -19.14 -51.43
N ILE A 201 -8.49 -20.34 -51.26
CA ILE A 201 -8.29 -20.97 -49.96
C ILE A 201 -7.43 -20.07 -49.07
N GLN A 202 -6.33 -19.53 -49.59
CA GLN A 202 -5.48 -18.62 -48.82
C GLN A 202 -6.20 -17.34 -48.39
N ASN A 203 -6.96 -16.70 -49.29
CA ASN A 203 -7.69 -15.47 -48.95
C ASN A 203 -8.81 -15.71 -47.93
N GLU A 204 -9.49 -16.85 -48.00
CA GLU A 204 -10.50 -17.23 -47.01
C GLU A 204 -9.86 -17.50 -45.64
N ILE A 205 -8.71 -18.20 -45.60
CA ILE A 205 -7.94 -18.40 -44.36
C ILE A 205 -7.52 -17.05 -43.76
N ARG A 206 -7.01 -16.11 -44.57
CA ARG A 206 -6.67 -14.75 -44.08
C ARG A 206 -7.88 -14.05 -43.48
N THR A 207 -9.02 -14.08 -44.17
CA THR A 207 -10.25 -13.41 -43.72
C THR A 207 -10.73 -14.00 -42.40
N ARG A 208 -10.71 -15.33 -42.26
CA ARG A 208 -11.12 -16.03 -41.05
C ARG A 208 -10.19 -15.74 -39.87
N VAL A 209 -8.88 -15.76 -40.10
CA VAL A 209 -7.88 -15.36 -39.10
C VAL A 209 -8.13 -13.91 -38.68
N TYR A 210 -8.19 -12.98 -39.64
CA TYR A 210 -8.44 -11.56 -39.36
C TYR A 210 -9.68 -11.32 -38.49
N ASN A 211 -10.83 -11.93 -38.84
CA ASN A 211 -12.07 -11.76 -38.09
C ASN A 211 -11.95 -12.21 -36.61
N LEU A 212 -11.26 -13.33 -36.36
CA LEU A 212 -11.02 -13.82 -34.99
C LEU A 212 -10.18 -12.84 -34.16
N TYR A 213 -9.21 -12.17 -34.80
CA TYR A 213 -8.36 -11.18 -34.14
C TYR A 213 -9.05 -9.83 -33.97
N VAL A 214 -9.92 -9.41 -34.89
CA VAL A 214 -10.75 -8.19 -34.75
C VAL A 214 -11.64 -8.27 -33.52
N ASP A 215 -12.28 -9.41 -33.27
CA ASP A 215 -13.11 -9.61 -32.07
C ASP A 215 -12.29 -9.49 -30.78
N SER A 216 -11.09 -10.10 -30.78
CA SER A 216 -10.17 -10.04 -29.64
C SER A 216 -9.66 -8.61 -29.41
N TYR A 217 -9.27 -7.92 -30.48
CA TYR A 217 -8.85 -6.52 -30.48
C TYR A 217 -9.95 -5.60 -29.94
N THR A 218 -11.20 -5.80 -30.36
CA THR A 218 -12.33 -4.98 -29.92
C THR A 218 -12.58 -5.11 -28.42
N LYS A 219 -12.44 -6.33 -27.87
CA LYS A 219 -12.52 -6.54 -26.41
C LYS A 219 -11.39 -5.80 -25.69
N THR A 220 -10.15 -5.97 -26.16
CA THR A 220 -8.98 -5.29 -25.61
C THR A 220 -9.12 -3.76 -25.68
N HIS A 221 -9.61 -3.22 -26.79
CA HIS A 221 -9.87 -1.80 -26.98
C HIS A 221 -10.79 -1.24 -25.87
N ASN A 222 -11.89 -1.94 -25.59
CA ASN A 222 -12.83 -1.54 -24.55
C ASN A 222 -12.19 -1.59 -23.16
N GLU A 223 -11.43 -2.65 -22.86
CA GLU A 223 -10.74 -2.81 -21.58
C GLU A 223 -9.61 -1.79 -21.36
N VAL A 224 -8.94 -1.36 -22.44
CA VAL A 224 -7.97 -0.24 -22.41
C VAL A 224 -8.67 1.07 -22.10
N ASN A 225 -9.79 1.37 -22.78
CA ASN A 225 -10.51 2.63 -22.57
C ASN A 225 -11.04 2.78 -21.14
N LYS A 226 -11.51 1.69 -20.53
CA LYS A 226 -11.91 1.69 -19.11
C LYS A 226 -10.78 2.10 -18.17
N ARG A 227 -9.56 1.67 -18.45
CA ARG A 227 -8.37 1.91 -17.61
C ARG A 227 -7.65 3.21 -17.94
N TRP A 228 -7.81 3.70 -19.17
CA TRP A 228 -7.17 4.92 -19.65
C TRP A 228 -7.46 6.12 -18.75
N VAL A 229 -8.68 6.21 -18.20
CA VAL A 229 -9.08 7.30 -17.29
C VAL A 229 -8.20 7.39 -16.04
N PHE A 230 -7.66 6.26 -15.56
CA PHE A 230 -6.75 6.19 -14.42
C PHE A 230 -5.29 6.30 -14.87
N GLU A 231 -4.91 5.57 -15.91
CA GLU A 231 -3.51 5.53 -16.40
C GLU A 231 -3.02 6.91 -16.86
N GLN A 232 -3.88 7.73 -17.48
CA GLN A 232 -3.51 9.09 -17.89
C GLN A 232 -3.24 10.04 -16.72
N GLU A 233 -3.78 9.75 -15.53
CA GLU A 233 -3.60 10.56 -14.32
C GLU A 233 -2.31 10.18 -13.55
N ILE A 234 -1.69 9.03 -13.88
CA ILE A 234 -0.42 8.60 -13.28
C ILE A 234 0.74 9.37 -13.93
N LYS A 235 1.35 10.29 -13.17
CA LYS A 235 2.49 11.09 -13.65
C LYS A 235 3.83 10.47 -13.25
N ARG A 236 3.87 9.74 -12.15
CA ARG A 236 5.08 9.12 -11.61
C ARG A 236 4.86 7.62 -11.36
N PRO A 237 5.06 6.76 -12.37
CA PRO A 237 4.90 5.31 -12.23
C PRO A 237 6.12 4.61 -11.57
N TYR A 238 7.19 5.34 -11.29
CA TYR A 238 8.44 4.82 -10.73
C TYR A 238 8.65 5.27 -9.26
N PHE A 239 9.51 4.54 -8.55
CA PHE A 239 9.83 4.87 -7.16
C PHE A 239 10.63 6.18 -7.05
N HIS A 240 10.22 7.03 -6.11
CA HIS A 240 10.96 8.21 -5.73
C HIS A 240 10.69 8.58 -4.26
N VAL A 241 11.70 9.08 -3.55
CA VAL A 241 11.63 9.36 -2.10
C VAL A 241 10.75 10.56 -1.73
N LYS A 242 10.65 11.58 -2.60
CA LYS A 242 9.64 12.65 -2.47
C LYS A 242 8.25 12.07 -2.36
N GLU A 243 7.48 12.63 -1.44
CA GLU A 243 6.06 12.37 -1.32
C GLU A 243 5.35 12.59 -2.66
N MET A 244 4.41 11.70 -2.92
CA MET A 244 3.45 11.79 -4.01
C MET A 244 2.34 12.78 -3.64
N ASP A 245 1.82 13.46 -4.65
CA ASP A 245 0.72 14.40 -4.46
C ASP A 245 -0.60 13.67 -4.13
N ILE A 246 -1.46 14.36 -3.37
CA ILE A 246 -2.76 13.83 -2.95
C ILE A 246 -3.63 13.39 -4.14
N PRO A 247 -3.66 14.10 -5.29
CA PRO A 247 -4.40 13.64 -6.46
C PRO A 247 -3.91 12.29 -7.01
N GLN A 248 -2.59 12.04 -7.12
CA GLN A 248 -2.12 10.73 -7.58
C GLN A 248 -2.41 9.63 -6.56
N LEU A 249 -2.26 9.88 -5.25
CA LEU A 249 -2.66 8.92 -4.20
C LEU A 249 -4.16 8.58 -4.31
N THR A 250 -4.99 9.58 -4.57
CA THR A 250 -6.44 9.41 -4.77
C THR A 250 -6.74 8.60 -6.02
N ASN A 251 -6.02 8.86 -7.12
CA ASN A 251 -6.15 8.08 -8.36
C ASN A 251 -5.74 6.61 -8.14
N TRP A 252 -4.64 6.33 -7.45
CA TRP A 252 -4.23 4.96 -7.12
C TRP A 252 -5.29 4.21 -6.32
N ARG A 253 -5.89 4.86 -5.31
CA ARG A 253 -6.99 4.27 -4.52
C ARG A 253 -8.18 3.95 -5.42
N ARG A 254 -8.62 4.90 -6.24
CA ARG A 254 -9.74 4.72 -7.19
C ARG A 254 -9.47 3.62 -8.22
N TYR A 255 -8.22 3.52 -8.69
CA TYR A 255 -7.84 2.50 -9.67
C TYR A 255 -7.82 1.10 -9.04
N LEU A 256 -7.30 0.97 -7.81
CA LEU A 256 -7.39 -0.28 -7.05
C LEU A 256 -8.83 -0.65 -6.74
N ASP A 257 -9.69 0.30 -6.36
CA ASP A 257 -11.13 0.06 -6.17
C ASP A 257 -11.78 -0.50 -7.46
N PHE A 258 -11.44 0.08 -8.60
CA PHE A 258 -11.92 -0.37 -9.91
C PHE A 258 -11.47 -1.80 -10.24
N GLU A 259 -10.17 -2.10 -10.19
CA GLU A 259 -9.68 -3.46 -10.51
C GLU A 259 -10.16 -4.50 -9.49
N GLU A 260 -10.29 -4.17 -8.20
CA GLU A 260 -10.87 -5.10 -7.22
C GLU A 260 -12.33 -5.45 -7.50
N SER A 261 -13.05 -4.55 -8.20
CA SER A 261 -14.46 -4.74 -8.53
C SER A 261 -14.71 -5.48 -9.85
N GLU A 262 -13.88 -5.25 -10.88
CA GLU A 262 -14.08 -5.81 -12.23
C GLU A 262 -12.97 -6.77 -12.68
N GLY A 263 -11.76 -6.65 -12.12
CA GLY A 263 -10.58 -7.36 -12.56
C GLY A 263 -10.49 -8.80 -12.06
N ASP A 264 -9.67 -9.60 -12.74
CA ASP A 264 -9.28 -10.92 -12.26
C ASP A 264 -8.12 -10.83 -11.23
N ASP A 265 -7.92 -11.90 -10.45
CA ASP A 265 -6.93 -11.94 -9.38
C ASP A 265 -5.50 -11.67 -9.87
N THR A 266 -5.16 -12.06 -11.11
CA THR A 266 -3.83 -11.81 -11.69
C THR A 266 -3.66 -10.33 -12.01
N ARG A 267 -4.66 -9.72 -12.64
CA ARG A 267 -4.67 -8.29 -12.98
C ARG A 267 -4.62 -7.42 -11.73
N ILE A 268 -5.40 -7.76 -10.70
CA ILE A 268 -5.39 -7.05 -9.41
C ILE A 268 -4.01 -7.13 -8.77
N GLN A 269 -3.40 -8.32 -8.72
CA GLN A 269 -2.04 -8.50 -8.20
C GLN A 269 -1.00 -7.68 -8.99
N VAL A 270 -1.08 -7.66 -10.32
CA VAL A 270 -0.19 -6.83 -11.16
C VAL A 270 -0.37 -5.35 -10.84
N LEU A 271 -1.61 -4.85 -10.68
CA LEU A 271 -1.83 -3.45 -10.33
C LEU A 271 -1.29 -3.12 -8.94
N TYR A 272 -1.45 -4.02 -7.97
CA TYR A 272 -0.89 -3.85 -6.63
C TYR A 272 0.63 -3.74 -6.65
N GLU A 273 1.32 -4.65 -7.31
CA GLU A 273 2.78 -4.60 -7.41
C GLU A 273 3.24 -3.30 -8.09
N ARG A 274 2.56 -2.86 -9.16
CA ARG A 274 2.81 -1.56 -9.82
C ARG A 274 2.60 -0.39 -8.86
N CYS A 275 1.50 -0.38 -8.13
CA CYS A 275 1.19 0.66 -7.13
C CYS A 275 2.28 0.74 -6.07
N LEU A 276 2.77 -0.40 -5.57
CA LEU A 276 3.81 -0.47 -4.55
C LEU A 276 5.18 0.00 -5.04
N VAL A 277 5.43 0.08 -6.34
CA VAL A 277 6.64 0.75 -6.86
C VAL A 277 6.57 2.25 -6.62
N ALA A 278 5.49 2.90 -7.05
CA ALA A 278 5.32 4.34 -6.89
C ALA A 278 5.01 4.75 -5.43
N CYS A 279 4.33 3.88 -4.69
CA CYS A 279 3.76 4.15 -3.37
C CYS A 279 4.44 3.36 -2.25
N ALA A 280 5.66 2.85 -2.44
CA ALA A 280 6.33 1.97 -1.49
C ALA A 280 6.42 2.53 -0.06
N LEU A 281 6.48 3.85 0.11
CA LEU A 281 6.61 4.52 1.41
C LEU A 281 5.26 4.76 2.13
N TYR A 282 4.15 4.31 1.55
CA TYR A 282 2.79 4.52 2.06
C TYR A 282 2.24 3.19 2.58
N GLU A 283 2.21 3.03 3.90
CA GLU A 283 1.82 1.77 4.55
C GLU A 283 0.39 1.33 4.23
N GLU A 284 -0.50 2.26 3.89
CA GLU A 284 -1.89 1.98 3.54
C GLU A 284 -2.03 1.01 2.36
N PHE A 285 -1.19 1.14 1.31
CA PHE A 285 -1.29 0.27 0.13
C PHE A 285 -0.77 -1.13 0.40
N TRP A 286 0.28 -1.25 1.23
CA TRP A 286 0.77 -2.55 1.69
C TRP A 286 -0.26 -3.27 2.56
N GLN A 287 -0.89 -2.56 3.50
CA GLN A 287 -1.94 -3.13 4.34
C GLN A 287 -3.16 -3.55 3.51
N ARG A 288 -3.60 -2.71 2.56
CA ARG A 288 -4.70 -3.04 1.65
C ARG A 288 -4.37 -4.30 0.84
N TYR A 289 -3.17 -4.39 0.28
CA TYR A 289 -2.74 -5.54 -0.51
C TYR A 289 -2.68 -6.83 0.31
N ALA A 290 -2.10 -6.76 1.51
CA ALA A 290 -2.03 -7.91 2.41
C ALA A 290 -3.42 -8.36 2.87
N HIS A 291 -4.32 -7.43 3.19
CA HIS A 291 -5.71 -7.77 3.53
C HIS A 291 -6.46 -8.40 2.35
N TRP A 292 -6.24 -7.92 1.13
CA TRP A 292 -6.81 -8.53 -0.07
C TRP A 292 -6.32 -9.97 -0.24
N MET A 293 -5.01 -10.24 -0.08
CA MET A 293 -4.46 -11.60 -0.11
C MET A 293 -5.03 -12.50 0.99
N ILE A 294 -5.20 -11.97 2.21
CA ILE A 294 -5.84 -12.71 3.32
C ILE A 294 -7.30 -13.06 2.96
N SER A 295 -8.05 -12.15 2.33
CA SER A 295 -9.43 -12.41 1.89
C SER A 295 -9.54 -13.55 0.87
N LYS A 296 -8.44 -13.82 0.15
CA LYS A 296 -8.30 -14.92 -0.81
C LYS A 296 -7.71 -16.20 -0.18
N ASN A 297 -7.56 -16.26 1.14
CA ASN A 297 -6.89 -17.34 1.87
C ASN A 297 -5.42 -17.58 1.44
N ARG A 298 -4.75 -16.55 0.90
CA ARG A 298 -3.33 -16.60 0.50
C ARG A 298 -2.45 -15.98 1.58
N CYS A 299 -2.47 -16.56 2.78
CA CYS A 299 -1.81 -16.00 3.96
C CYS A 299 -0.28 -15.97 3.86
N ASP A 300 0.33 -16.94 3.17
CA ASP A 300 1.78 -16.95 2.93
C ASP A 300 2.22 -15.77 2.04
N ASP A 301 1.42 -15.45 1.02
CA ASP A 301 1.67 -14.29 0.17
C ASP A 301 1.49 -12.98 0.96
N ALA A 302 0.44 -12.90 1.80
CA ALA A 302 0.25 -11.76 2.69
C ALA A 302 1.43 -11.58 3.67
N ARG A 303 1.97 -12.67 4.21
CA ARG A 303 3.16 -12.67 5.05
C ARG A 303 4.37 -12.10 4.30
N ASN A 304 4.60 -12.55 3.06
CA ASN A 304 5.68 -12.03 2.21
C ASN A 304 5.52 -10.52 1.93
N ILE A 305 4.29 -10.06 1.70
CA ILE A 305 3.99 -8.63 1.50
C ILE A 305 4.35 -7.83 2.76
N TYR A 306 3.95 -8.28 3.96
CA TYR A 306 4.31 -7.61 5.21
C TYR A 306 5.82 -7.59 5.45
N ILE A 307 6.51 -8.72 5.24
CA ILE A 307 7.96 -8.81 5.41
C ILE A 307 8.68 -7.82 4.49
N ARG A 308 8.31 -7.76 3.20
CA ARG A 308 8.85 -6.78 2.24
C ARG A 308 8.64 -5.35 2.74
N ALA A 309 7.43 -5.04 3.20
CA ALA A 309 7.09 -3.70 3.66
C ALA A 309 7.93 -3.27 4.88
N ILE A 310 8.01 -4.11 5.92
CA ILE A 310 8.63 -3.74 7.21
C ILE A 310 10.16 -3.82 7.19
N SER A 311 10.74 -4.62 6.28
CA SER A 311 12.19 -4.84 6.21
C SER A 311 12.89 -3.81 5.33
N VAL A 312 12.19 -3.23 4.35
CA VAL A 312 12.79 -2.32 3.36
C VAL A 312 12.18 -0.93 3.40
N PHE A 313 10.86 -0.84 3.31
CA PHE A 313 10.22 0.40 2.86
C PHE A 313 9.64 1.23 3.99
N ILE A 314 9.01 0.59 4.99
CA ILE A 314 8.28 1.27 6.05
C ILE A 314 9.16 1.38 7.30
N PRO A 315 9.53 2.61 7.72
CA PRO A 315 10.38 2.82 8.91
C PRO A 315 9.77 2.21 10.17
N ILE A 316 10.63 1.86 11.13
CA ILE A 316 10.21 1.29 12.42
C ILE A 316 9.33 2.24 13.25
N SER A 317 9.48 3.55 13.04
CA SER A 317 8.66 4.60 13.65
C SER A 317 7.20 4.63 13.17
N ARG A 318 6.81 3.76 12.24
CA ARG A 318 5.42 3.55 11.81
C ARG A 318 4.92 2.17 12.27
N PRO A 319 4.22 2.10 13.42
CA PRO A 319 3.80 0.83 14.00
C PRO A 319 2.65 0.13 13.28
N SER A 320 1.76 0.88 12.60
CA SER A 320 0.47 0.39 12.09
C SER A 320 0.61 -0.91 11.27
N ILE A 321 1.50 -0.92 10.28
CA ILE A 321 1.72 -2.10 9.44
C ILE A 321 2.27 -3.32 10.21
N ARG A 322 3.14 -3.07 11.20
CA ARG A 322 3.71 -4.14 12.05
C ARG A 322 2.66 -4.71 13.01
N LEU A 323 1.74 -3.86 13.49
CA LEU A 323 0.59 -4.30 14.26
C LEU A 323 -0.34 -5.18 13.41
N SER A 324 -0.64 -4.80 12.17
CA SER A 324 -1.38 -5.67 11.24
C SER A 324 -0.66 -7.00 10.99
N PHE A 325 0.66 -6.96 10.80
CA PHE A 325 1.45 -8.17 10.61
C PHE A 325 1.42 -9.10 11.83
N SER A 326 1.54 -8.55 13.04
CA SER A 326 1.44 -9.33 14.28
C SER A 326 0.08 -10.03 14.43
N CYS A 327 -1.01 -9.44 13.95
CA CYS A 327 -2.32 -10.08 13.91
C CYS A 327 -2.36 -11.26 12.93
N LEU A 328 -1.70 -11.15 11.77
CA LEU A 328 -1.59 -12.25 10.81
C LEU A 328 -0.78 -13.42 11.40
N GLU A 329 0.38 -13.13 12.00
CA GLU A 329 1.22 -14.16 12.64
C GLU A 329 0.46 -14.85 13.78
N GLU A 330 -0.27 -14.09 14.58
CA GLU A 330 -1.16 -14.64 15.61
C GLU A 330 -2.25 -15.55 15.02
N GLN A 331 -2.85 -15.17 13.89
CA GLN A 331 -3.88 -15.96 13.18
C GLN A 331 -3.32 -17.27 12.64
N GLN A 332 -2.09 -17.25 12.12
CA GLN A 332 -1.41 -18.44 11.58
C GLN A 332 -0.84 -19.35 12.67
N GLY A 333 -0.80 -18.89 13.93
CA GLY A 333 -0.28 -19.66 15.06
C GLY A 333 1.22 -19.45 15.33
N ASN A 334 1.86 -18.50 14.66
CA ASN A 334 3.26 -18.10 14.86
C ASN A 334 3.36 -17.13 16.04
N ILE A 335 3.21 -17.68 17.25
CA ILE A 335 2.99 -16.89 18.47
C ILE A 335 4.24 -16.14 18.92
N GLU A 336 5.42 -16.78 18.80
CA GLU A 336 6.67 -16.14 19.22
C GLU A 336 7.02 -14.98 18.28
N GLU A 337 6.84 -15.16 16.97
CA GLU A 337 7.05 -14.12 15.97
C GLU A 337 6.12 -12.93 16.19
N ALA A 338 4.83 -13.18 16.44
CA ALA A 338 3.87 -12.13 16.77
C ALA A 338 4.30 -11.34 18.03
N ARG A 339 4.75 -12.05 19.08
CA ARG A 339 5.23 -11.45 20.32
C ARG A 339 6.47 -10.58 20.10
N ASP A 340 7.43 -11.07 19.31
CA ASP A 340 8.67 -10.35 19.04
C ASP A 340 8.42 -9.08 18.21
N ILE A 341 7.46 -9.11 17.28
CA ILE A 341 7.01 -7.89 16.58
C ILE A 341 6.51 -6.85 17.58
N TYR A 342 5.65 -7.22 18.54
CA TYR A 342 5.16 -6.28 19.55
C TYR A 342 6.30 -5.70 20.40
N LYS A 343 7.23 -6.54 20.87
CA LYS A 343 8.39 -6.10 21.65
C LYS A 343 9.26 -5.13 20.86
N ASN A 344 9.60 -5.45 19.61
CA ASN A 344 10.42 -4.60 18.74
C ASN A 344 9.77 -3.22 18.53
N ILE A 345 8.44 -3.16 18.38
CA ILE A 345 7.72 -1.88 18.29
C ILE A 345 7.85 -1.10 19.61
N MET A 346 7.67 -1.76 20.76
CA MET A 346 7.76 -1.10 22.07
C MET A 346 9.18 -0.61 22.39
N GLU A 347 10.21 -1.31 21.94
CA GLU A 347 11.61 -0.88 22.08
C GLU A 347 11.89 0.37 21.25
N SER A 348 11.40 0.41 20.01
CA SER A 348 11.61 1.56 19.11
C SER A 348 10.70 2.75 19.40
N SER A 349 9.51 2.53 19.96
CA SER A 349 8.55 3.58 20.29
C SER A 349 7.90 3.32 21.65
N PRO A 350 8.67 3.49 22.74
CA PRO A 350 8.16 3.34 24.10
C PRO A 350 6.98 4.29 24.33
N GLY A 351 5.87 3.78 24.88
CA GLY A 351 4.66 4.58 25.14
C GLY A 351 3.65 4.63 23.98
N HIS A 352 3.86 3.90 22.88
CA HIS A 352 2.83 3.81 21.84
C HIS A 352 1.59 3.03 22.35
N VAL A 353 0.53 3.78 22.70
CA VAL A 353 -0.66 3.27 23.39
C VAL A 353 -1.33 2.12 22.64
N GLU A 354 -1.49 2.23 21.32
CA GLU A 354 -2.12 1.17 20.52
C GLU A 354 -1.32 -0.14 20.58
N THR A 355 0.01 -0.07 20.55
CA THR A 355 0.88 -1.25 20.66
C THR A 355 0.73 -1.89 22.03
N ILE A 356 0.79 -1.10 23.10
CA ILE A 356 0.63 -1.58 24.47
C ILE A 356 -0.71 -2.32 24.60
N MET A 357 -1.79 -1.74 24.07
CA MET A 357 -3.11 -2.35 24.13
C MET A 357 -3.23 -3.62 23.31
N LYS A 358 -2.78 -3.60 22.05
CA LYS A 358 -2.83 -4.80 21.20
C LYS A 358 -1.97 -5.93 21.77
N TYR A 359 -0.79 -5.62 22.29
CA TYR A 359 0.10 -6.60 22.91
C TYR A 359 -0.50 -7.18 24.20
N THR A 360 -1.10 -6.33 25.04
CA THR A 360 -1.82 -6.76 26.24
C THR A 360 -2.96 -7.73 25.88
N HIS A 361 -3.77 -7.38 24.89
CA HIS A 361 -4.87 -8.24 24.45
C HIS A 361 -4.40 -9.53 23.77
N PHE A 362 -3.26 -9.49 23.08
CA PHE A 362 -2.58 -10.66 22.55
C PHE A 362 -2.19 -11.62 23.70
N GLU A 363 -1.45 -11.17 24.70
CA GLU A 363 -1.05 -12.04 25.82
C GLU A 363 -2.26 -12.58 26.59
N ARG A 364 -3.32 -11.77 26.75
CA ARG A 364 -4.59 -12.22 27.32
C ARG A 364 -5.22 -13.36 26.50
N ARG A 365 -5.26 -13.26 25.16
CA ARG A 365 -5.80 -14.34 24.31
C ARG A 365 -4.97 -15.62 24.40
N ARG A 366 -3.65 -15.48 24.56
CA ARG A 366 -2.72 -16.61 24.58
C ARG A 366 -2.61 -17.29 25.94
N ASN A 367 -2.87 -16.57 27.03
CA ASN A 367 -2.82 -17.07 28.40
C ASN A 367 -4.14 -16.73 29.11
N PRO A 368 -5.27 -17.40 28.77
CA PRO A 368 -6.58 -17.06 29.32
C PRO A 368 -6.66 -17.31 30.84
N ASP A 369 -5.95 -18.32 31.35
CA ASP A 369 -5.93 -18.67 32.77
C ASP A 369 -4.90 -17.87 33.59
N ASP A 370 -3.93 -17.22 32.93
CA ASP A 370 -2.86 -16.45 33.57
C ASP A 370 -2.71 -15.08 32.93
N LEU A 371 -3.34 -14.08 33.55
CA LEU A 371 -3.28 -12.69 33.11
C LEU A 371 -1.98 -11.98 33.51
N SER A 372 -1.06 -12.64 34.22
CA SER A 372 0.14 -11.99 34.77
C SER A 372 0.98 -11.31 33.70
N LYS A 373 1.15 -11.94 32.53
CA LYS A 373 1.88 -11.34 31.39
C LYS A 373 1.19 -10.08 30.85
N ALA A 374 -0.13 -10.15 30.64
CA ALA A 374 -0.92 -9.04 30.14
C ALA A 374 -0.91 -7.86 31.13
N LEU A 375 -1.08 -8.15 32.42
CA LEU A 375 -1.05 -7.14 33.49
C LEU A 375 0.36 -6.53 33.64
N ASN A 376 1.42 -7.33 33.52
CA ASN A 376 2.79 -6.84 33.59
C ASN A 376 3.08 -5.81 32.49
N ILE A 377 2.61 -6.04 31.25
CA ILE A 377 2.77 -5.08 30.15
C ILE A 377 2.16 -3.71 30.51
N LEU A 378 0.94 -3.71 31.05
CA LEU A 378 0.26 -2.49 31.47
C LEU A 378 0.95 -1.84 32.68
N THR A 379 1.39 -2.63 33.66
CA THR A 379 2.12 -2.13 34.84
C THR A 379 3.44 -1.48 34.43
N SER A 380 4.25 -2.16 33.61
CA SER A 380 5.51 -1.61 33.09
C SER A 380 5.26 -0.33 32.28
N ALA A 381 4.17 -0.26 31.52
CA ALA A 381 3.81 0.95 30.78
C ALA A 381 3.45 2.13 31.72
N LEU A 382 2.79 1.87 32.85
CA LEU A 382 2.44 2.89 33.84
C LEU A 382 3.63 3.35 34.70
N GLU A 383 4.60 2.47 34.93
CA GLU A 383 5.85 2.79 35.62
C GLU A 383 6.82 3.58 34.74
N SER A 384 6.67 3.48 33.42
CA SER A 384 7.48 4.21 32.46
C SER A 384 7.06 5.68 32.34
N ASP A 385 8.05 6.59 32.29
CA ASP A 385 7.85 8.01 32.03
C ASP A 385 7.53 8.34 30.56
N THR A 386 7.36 7.33 29.72
CA THR A 386 7.14 7.49 28.27
C THR A 386 5.70 7.83 27.90
N LEU A 387 4.74 7.62 28.81
CA LEU A 387 3.33 7.95 28.61
C LEU A 387 3.01 9.34 29.16
N ASP A 388 2.25 10.13 28.40
CA ASP A 388 1.62 11.34 28.94
C ASP A 388 0.49 11.00 29.94
N GLU A 389 0.09 11.97 30.76
CA GLU A 389 -0.91 11.77 31.83
C GLU A 389 -2.30 11.32 31.31
N LYS A 390 -2.70 11.75 30.10
CA LYS A 390 -3.96 11.29 29.50
C LYS A 390 -3.85 9.83 29.08
N SER A 391 -2.73 9.46 28.47
CA SER A 391 -2.42 8.08 28.10
C SER A 391 -2.30 7.17 29.33
N LYS A 392 -1.64 7.61 30.42
CA LYS A 392 -1.61 6.89 31.70
C LYS A 392 -3.02 6.66 32.24
N SER A 393 -3.85 7.70 32.25
CA SER A 393 -5.25 7.59 32.67
C SER A 393 -6.03 6.57 31.85
N TYR A 394 -5.82 6.54 30.53
CA TYR A 394 -6.41 5.54 29.65
C TYR A 394 -5.94 4.12 30.00
N ILE A 395 -4.63 3.91 30.16
CA ILE A 395 -4.04 2.61 30.52
C ILE A 395 -4.55 2.12 31.89
N ILE A 396 -4.69 2.99 32.88
CA ILE A 396 -5.26 2.65 34.20
C ILE A 396 -6.70 2.12 34.07
N VAL A 397 -7.52 2.76 33.24
CA VAL A 397 -8.89 2.29 32.97
C VAL A 397 -8.85 0.91 32.32
N GLN A 398 -7.96 0.68 31.36
CA GLN A 398 -7.85 -0.62 30.69
C GLN A 398 -7.34 -1.71 31.64
N TYR A 399 -6.39 -1.38 32.51
CA TYR A 399 -5.92 -2.26 33.58
C TYR A 399 -7.07 -2.66 34.51
N SER A 400 -7.85 -1.68 34.97
CA SER A 400 -9.00 -1.90 35.85
C SER A 400 -10.06 -2.79 35.17
N LYS A 401 -10.33 -2.56 33.87
CA LYS A 401 -11.24 -3.40 33.07
C LYS A 401 -10.71 -4.83 32.88
N MET A 402 -9.39 -5.01 32.76
CA MET A 402 -8.79 -6.33 32.66
C MET A 402 -9.03 -7.13 33.95
N ILE A 403 -8.78 -6.50 35.10
CA ILE A 403 -9.03 -7.10 36.43
C ILE A 403 -10.52 -7.38 36.63
N TRP A 404 -11.39 -6.43 36.30
CA TRP A 404 -12.82 -6.58 36.48
C TRP A 404 -13.42 -7.68 35.60
N HIS A 405 -13.23 -7.60 34.28
CA HIS A 405 -13.93 -8.50 33.34
C HIS A 405 -13.26 -9.87 33.18
N HIS A 406 -11.94 -9.96 33.33
CA HIS A 406 -11.21 -11.20 33.02
C HIS A 406 -10.72 -11.91 34.28
N LYS A 407 -10.20 -11.19 35.28
CA LYS A 407 -9.87 -11.78 36.59
C LYS A 407 -11.13 -12.00 37.44
N GLY A 408 -12.20 -11.25 37.19
CA GLY A 408 -13.46 -11.34 37.93
C GLY A 408 -13.43 -10.69 39.32
N SER A 409 -12.36 -9.96 39.66
CA SER A 409 -12.18 -9.35 40.98
C SER A 409 -12.68 -7.92 40.97
N VAL A 410 -13.90 -7.71 41.48
CA VAL A 410 -14.52 -6.38 41.61
C VAL A 410 -13.74 -5.52 42.61
N GLU A 411 -13.32 -6.11 43.73
CA GLU A 411 -12.66 -5.35 44.79
C GLU A 411 -11.26 -4.86 44.36
N ASP A 412 -10.47 -5.71 43.70
CA ASP A 412 -9.17 -5.29 43.18
C ASP A 412 -9.34 -4.15 42.15
N ALA A 413 -10.32 -4.27 41.25
CA ALA A 413 -10.62 -3.25 40.25
C ALA A 413 -10.99 -1.90 40.89
N ARG A 414 -11.84 -1.94 41.94
CA ARG A 414 -12.20 -0.76 42.72
C ARG A 414 -10.99 -0.12 43.40
N GLN A 415 -10.13 -0.94 44.00
CA GLN A 415 -8.92 -0.46 44.67
C GLN A 415 -7.99 0.28 43.69
N ILE A 416 -7.84 -0.22 42.46
CA ILE A 416 -7.02 0.42 41.43
C ILE A 416 -7.59 1.80 41.06
N PHE A 417 -8.91 1.92 40.90
CA PHE A 417 -9.54 3.22 40.67
C PHE A 417 -9.30 4.18 41.85
N GLN A 418 -9.53 3.73 43.08
CA GLN A 418 -9.33 4.57 44.27
C GLN A 418 -7.89 5.08 44.40
N GLN A 419 -6.90 4.20 44.20
CA GLN A 419 -5.47 4.55 44.30
C GLN A 419 -5.01 5.56 43.25
N ASN A 420 -5.63 5.55 42.06
CA ASN A 420 -5.23 6.41 40.95
C ASN A 420 -6.11 7.66 40.79
N ALA A 421 -7.17 7.81 41.59
CA ALA A 421 -8.09 8.94 41.53
C ALA A 421 -7.39 10.30 41.64
N THR A 422 -6.42 10.43 42.54
CA THR A 422 -5.66 11.68 42.77
C THR A 422 -4.70 12.03 41.63
N LYS A 423 -4.35 11.05 40.79
CA LYS A 423 -3.48 11.24 39.61
C LYS A 423 -4.29 11.61 38.36
N CYS A 424 -5.58 11.31 38.33
CA CYS A 424 -6.45 11.45 37.16
C CYS A 424 -7.50 12.57 37.32
N LEU A 425 -7.20 13.65 38.03
CA LEU A 425 -8.17 14.69 38.43
C LEU A 425 -8.89 15.38 37.26
N ASP A 426 -8.22 15.54 36.12
CA ASP A 426 -8.71 16.20 34.92
C ASP A 426 -9.23 15.20 33.86
N SER A 427 -9.11 13.90 34.10
CA SER A 427 -9.41 12.87 33.11
C SER A 427 -10.88 12.47 33.13
N LYS A 428 -11.69 13.11 32.28
CA LYS A 428 -13.10 12.73 32.05
C LYS A 428 -13.24 11.24 31.77
N TYR A 429 -12.32 10.69 30.96
CA TYR A 429 -12.33 9.29 30.58
C TYR A 429 -12.19 8.38 31.80
N PHE A 430 -11.26 8.66 32.70
CA PHE A 430 -11.05 7.88 33.91
C PHE A 430 -12.30 7.87 34.81
N TRP A 431 -12.79 9.05 35.18
CA TRP A 431 -13.93 9.20 36.10
C TRP A 431 -15.22 8.61 35.54
N TRP A 432 -15.45 8.77 34.24
CA TRP A 432 -16.62 8.18 33.58
C TRP A 432 -16.58 6.66 33.59
N ASN A 433 -15.41 6.05 33.37
CA ASN A 433 -15.28 4.59 33.38
C ASN A 433 -15.35 4.03 34.81
N TRP A 434 -14.84 4.75 35.82
CA TRP A 434 -15.04 4.35 37.22
C TRP A 434 -16.51 4.43 37.62
N PHE A 435 -17.19 5.52 37.28
CA PHE A 435 -18.63 5.66 37.50
C PHE A 435 -19.43 4.53 36.84
N LYS A 436 -19.16 4.23 35.56
CA LYS A 436 -19.77 3.08 34.86
C LYS A 436 -19.46 1.74 35.51
N PHE A 437 -18.25 1.55 36.01
CA PHE A 437 -17.87 0.36 36.75
C PHE A 437 -18.78 0.18 37.98
N GLU A 438 -18.95 1.20 38.83
CA GLU A 438 -19.82 1.07 40.01
C GLU A 438 -21.31 0.90 39.62
N LEU A 439 -21.79 1.59 38.58
CA LEU A 439 -23.17 1.43 38.08
C LEU A 439 -23.49 -0.01 37.66
N SER A 440 -22.50 -0.72 37.12
CA SER A 440 -22.68 -2.09 36.64
C SER A 440 -22.66 -3.15 37.75
N GLN A 441 -22.33 -2.77 38.99
CA GLN A 441 -22.37 -3.70 40.11
C GLN A 441 -23.82 -3.97 40.52
N ASN A 442 -24.09 -5.22 40.89
CA ASN A 442 -25.42 -5.71 41.30
C ASN A 442 -25.50 -6.02 42.79
N ASP A 443 -24.52 -5.58 43.57
CA ASP A 443 -24.51 -5.76 45.02
C ASP A 443 -25.45 -4.76 45.73
N SER A 444 -25.77 -5.06 46.99
CA SER A 444 -26.61 -4.20 47.83
C SER A 444 -25.96 -2.86 48.21
N GLU A 445 -24.65 -2.75 48.00
CA GLU A 445 -23.86 -1.57 48.34
C GLU A 445 -23.64 -0.65 47.12
N ALA A 446 -24.08 -1.05 45.93
CA ALA A 446 -23.84 -0.35 44.67
C ALA A 446 -24.30 1.11 44.73
N GLU A 447 -25.47 1.40 45.32
CA GLU A 447 -25.94 2.77 45.50
C GLU A 447 -24.97 3.61 46.35
N THR A 448 -24.37 3.00 47.38
CA THR A 448 -23.38 3.66 48.25
C THR A 448 -22.09 3.93 47.50
N TYR A 449 -21.57 2.96 46.74
CA TYR A 449 -20.34 3.14 45.95
C TYR A 449 -20.51 4.16 44.82
N VAL A 450 -21.62 4.10 44.08
CA VAL A 450 -21.94 5.07 43.03
C VAL A 450 -22.03 6.48 43.63
N LYS A 451 -22.72 6.62 44.78
CA LYS A 451 -22.80 7.90 45.50
C LYS A 451 -21.42 8.44 45.86
N ASN A 452 -20.54 7.59 46.43
CA ASN A 452 -19.19 7.98 46.80
C ASN A 452 -18.39 8.49 45.59
N VAL A 453 -18.47 7.80 44.44
CA VAL A 453 -17.79 8.21 43.20
C VAL A 453 -18.32 9.55 42.70
N VAL A 454 -19.65 9.76 42.71
CA VAL A 454 -20.25 11.04 42.31
C VAL A 454 -19.83 12.18 43.24
N GLU A 455 -19.78 11.95 44.56
CA GLU A 455 -19.29 12.93 45.52
C GLU A 455 -17.81 13.27 45.29
N MET A 456 -16.97 12.27 45.01
CA MET A 456 -15.58 12.49 44.62
C MET A 456 -15.46 13.30 43.32
N ILE A 457 -16.27 12.98 42.31
CA ILE A 457 -16.30 13.74 41.04
C ILE A 457 -16.57 15.21 41.31
N ARG A 458 -17.53 15.53 42.17
CA ARG A 458 -17.92 16.92 42.47
C ARG A 458 -16.88 17.68 43.28
N ASN A 459 -16.21 17.02 44.22
CA ASN A 459 -15.40 17.71 45.22
C ASN A 459 -13.90 17.68 44.95
N VAL A 460 -13.42 16.68 44.18
CA VAL A 460 -11.98 16.41 44.02
C VAL A 460 -11.50 16.70 42.60
N THR A 461 -12.36 16.54 41.59
CA THR A 461 -11.93 16.64 40.18
C THR A 461 -11.79 18.07 39.71
N THR A 462 -11.03 18.25 38.62
CA THR A 462 -10.88 19.52 37.91
C THR A 462 -11.68 19.52 36.61
N LEU A 463 -12.71 18.66 36.50
CA LEU A 463 -13.56 18.56 35.33
C LEU A 463 -14.46 19.78 35.15
N SER A 464 -14.87 20.06 33.92
CA SER A 464 -15.79 21.15 33.64
C SER A 464 -17.16 20.92 34.30
N ALA A 465 -17.81 22.01 34.72
CA ALA A 465 -19.15 21.94 35.31
C ALA A 465 -20.18 21.27 34.39
N GLU A 466 -20.00 21.40 33.06
CA GLU A 466 -20.79 20.68 32.06
C GLU A 466 -20.58 19.16 32.13
N THR A 467 -19.33 18.70 32.18
CA THR A 467 -19.03 17.27 32.30
C THR A 467 -19.57 16.69 33.60
N ILE A 468 -19.42 17.41 34.72
CA ILE A 468 -19.94 16.98 36.02
C ILE A 468 -21.46 16.83 35.96
N ARG A 469 -22.15 17.82 35.37
CA ARG A 469 -23.61 17.78 35.17
C ARG A 469 -24.06 16.58 34.32
N ASP A 470 -23.35 16.26 33.25
CA ASP A 470 -23.68 15.10 32.41
C ASP A 470 -23.60 13.78 33.20
N ILE A 471 -22.58 13.64 34.06
CA ILE A 471 -22.43 12.46 34.94
C ILE A 471 -23.54 12.43 35.99
N GLN A 472 -23.90 13.58 36.56
CA GLN A 472 -25.01 13.68 37.52
C GLN A 472 -26.34 13.29 36.88
N ASN A 473 -26.58 13.66 35.63
CA ASN A 473 -27.79 13.24 34.91
C ASN A 473 -27.85 11.71 34.76
N SER A 474 -26.73 11.07 34.43
CA SER A 474 -26.65 9.59 34.40
C SER A 474 -26.86 8.96 35.78
N TYR A 475 -26.44 9.65 36.85
CA TYR A 475 -26.70 9.20 38.22
C TYR A 475 -28.18 9.35 38.62
N LEU A 476 -28.87 10.39 38.15
CA LEU A 476 -30.31 10.56 38.35
C LEU A 476 -31.10 9.43 37.70
N GLU A 477 -30.73 9.03 36.47
CA GLU A 477 -31.32 7.86 35.80
C GLU A 477 -31.16 6.59 36.64
N PHE A 478 -29.95 6.33 37.14
CA PHE A 478 -29.70 5.19 38.04
C PHE A 478 -30.55 5.24 39.31
N LEU A 479 -30.68 6.40 39.96
CA LEU A 479 -31.49 6.55 41.17
C LEU A 479 -32.98 6.32 40.90
N MET A 480 -33.48 6.68 39.73
CA MET A 480 -34.86 6.40 39.31
C MET A 480 -35.11 4.91 39.07
N GLU A 481 -34.15 4.22 38.46
CA GLU A 481 -34.30 2.80 38.11
C GLU A 481 -34.03 1.86 39.29
N ARG A 482 -33.03 2.19 40.12
CA ARG A 482 -32.42 1.27 41.11
C ARG A 482 -32.24 1.87 42.49
N GLY A 483 -32.53 3.15 42.68
CA GLY A 483 -32.29 3.85 43.95
C GLY A 483 -33.24 3.45 45.07
N SER A 484 -32.77 3.58 46.31
CA SER A 484 -33.52 3.23 47.52
C SER A 484 -34.66 4.20 47.86
N THR A 485 -34.48 5.51 47.62
CA THR A 485 -35.44 6.54 48.06
C THR A 485 -35.55 7.72 47.09
N ILE A 486 -36.78 8.09 46.73
CA ILE A 486 -37.08 9.27 45.87
C ILE A 486 -36.62 10.60 46.47
N SER A 487 -36.49 10.69 47.80
CA SER A 487 -35.98 11.89 48.46
C SER A 487 -34.53 12.18 48.10
N LEU A 488 -33.71 11.14 47.89
CA LEU A 488 -32.33 11.28 47.45
C LEU A 488 -32.30 11.79 45.99
N TYR A 489 -33.13 11.21 45.13
CA TYR A 489 -33.29 11.66 43.74
C TYR A 489 -33.64 13.16 43.68
N ASN A 490 -34.71 13.58 44.38
CA ASN A 490 -35.16 14.98 44.35
C ASN A 490 -34.09 15.95 44.86
N LYS A 491 -33.27 15.54 45.84
CA LYS A 491 -32.16 16.34 46.33
C LYS A 491 -31.09 16.52 45.25
N ILE A 492 -30.65 15.45 44.61
CA ILE A 492 -29.63 15.50 43.56
C ILE A 492 -30.16 16.24 42.32
N ASP A 493 -31.45 16.09 41.99
CA ASP A 493 -32.10 16.77 40.88
C ASP A 493 -32.13 18.29 41.09
N ALA A 494 -32.53 18.74 42.29
CA ALA A 494 -32.49 20.16 42.65
C ALA A 494 -31.06 20.74 42.63
N GLU A 495 -30.06 19.94 43.01
CA GLU A 495 -28.65 20.34 42.97
C GLU A 495 -28.06 20.38 41.55
N THR A 496 -28.61 19.59 40.61
CA THR A 496 -28.09 19.46 39.23
C THR A 496 -28.81 20.42 38.27
N HIS A 497 -30.14 20.52 38.40
CA HIS A 497 -31.02 21.35 37.57
C HIS A 497 -31.47 22.65 38.24
N GLY A 498 -31.00 22.92 39.46
CA GLY A 498 -31.33 24.14 40.17
C GLY A 498 -30.79 25.42 39.50
N PRO A 499 -31.40 26.59 39.75
CA PRO A 499 -31.00 27.85 39.13
C PRO A 499 -29.53 28.23 39.37
N ILE A 500 -28.96 27.83 40.51
CA ILE A 500 -27.56 28.09 40.87
C ILE A 500 -26.62 27.24 40.01
N ALA A 501 -26.95 25.95 39.81
CA ALA A 501 -26.16 25.04 38.99
C ALA A 501 -26.20 25.42 37.50
N ILE A 502 -27.38 25.82 37.00
CA ILE A 502 -27.54 26.30 35.62
C ILE A 502 -26.71 27.57 35.38
N ARG A 503 -26.69 28.51 36.33
CA ARG A 503 -25.86 29.73 36.25
C ARG A 503 -24.38 29.42 36.26
N ALA A 504 -23.91 28.53 37.12
CA ALA A 504 -22.51 28.11 37.17
C ALA A 504 -22.03 27.50 35.84
N VAL A 505 -22.88 26.70 35.17
CA VAL A 505 -22.59 26.14 33.84
C VAL A 505 -22.57 27.23 32.77
N ALA A 506 -23.52 28.18 32.80
CA ALA A 506 -23.57 29.29 31.85
C ALA A 506 -22.35 30.22 31.98
N ASP A 507 -21.89 30.48 33.21
CA ASP A 507 -20.72 31.30 33.49
C ASP A 507 -19.42 30.58 33.08
N SER A 508 -19.36 29.25 33.23
CA SER A 508 -18.25 28.44 32.70
C SER A 508 -18.15 28.51 31.17
N LYS A 509 -19.29 28.50 30.46
CA LYS A 509 -19.31 28.63 28.99
C LYS A 509 -18.88 30.02 28.51
N LYS A 510 -19.20 31.07 29.26
CA LYS A 510 -18.73 32.44 28.95
C LYS A 510 -17.22 32.56 29.09
N ARG A 511 -16.64 32.02 30.17
CA ARG A 511 -15.18 32.06 30.39
C ARG A 511 -14.39 31.26 29.36
N SER A 512 -14.90 30.11 28.91
CA SER A 512 -14.23 29.32 27.87
C SER A 512 -14.23 30.01 26.50
N VAL A 513 -15.26 30.79 26.19
CA VAL A 513 -15.33 31.58 24.94
C VAL A 513 -14.36 32.76 24.97
N GLU A 514 -14.15 33.37 26.13
CA GLU A 514 -13.17 34.46 26.31
C GLU A 514 -11.70 33.98 26.25
N GLU A 515 -11.40 32.73 26.62
CA GLU A 515 -10.04 32.13 26.53
C GLU A 515 -9.66 31.67 25.12
N ASP A 516 -10.63 31.34 24.24
CA ASP A 516 -10.37 30.87 22.86
C ASP A 516 -10.12 32.02 21.87
N ASP A 517 -10.56 33.25 22.17
CA ASP A 517 -10.35 34.43 21.31
C ASP A 517 -8.89 34.95 21.32
N ASP A 518 -8.03 34.46 22.24
CA ASP A 518 -6.64 34.93 22.42
C ASP A 518 -5.57 34.07 21.70
N LYS A 519 -5.97 33.15 20.81
CA LYS A 519 -5.04 32.40 19.94
C LYS A 519 -5.34 32.61 18.45
N PRO A 520 -4.34 32.98 17.62
CA PRO A 520 -4.56 33.10 16.19
C PRO A 520 -4.79 31.70 15.58
N SER A 521 -6.02 31.46 15.14
CA SER A 521 -6.41 30.24 14.45
C SER A 521 -5.71 30.14 13.08
N LYS A 522 -4.70 29.27 12.96
CA LYS A 522 -4.29 28.72 11.65
C LYS A 522 -5.30 27.65 11.26
N GLN A 523 -6.27 28.05 10.45
CA GLN A 523 -7.22 27.15 9.80
C GLN A 523 -6.49 26.28 8.77
N LEU A 524 -6.34 25.00 9.09
CA LEU A 524 -6.26 23.93 8.10
C LEU A 524 -7.66 23.75 7.51
N ARG A 525 -7.79 23.91 6.20
CA ARG A 525 -9.01 23.63 5.43
C ARG A 525 -8.89 22.19 4.91
N ILE A 526 -9.79 21.32 5.33
CA ILE A 526 -10.20 20.10 4.62
C ILE A 526 -11.72 20.17 4.54
N ASP A 527 -12.22 20.05 3.32
CA ASP A 527 -13.59 20.28 2.86
C ASP A 527 -14.58 19.20 3.32
N GLY A 528 -15.87 19.56 3.27
CA GLY A 528 -16.95 18.61 2.98
C GLY A 528 -18.15 18.70 3.91
N GLU A 529 -19.06 19.64 3.67
CA GLU A 529 -20.45 19.50 4.11
C GLU A 529 -21.41 19.68 2.94
N VAL A 530 -22.36 18.76 2.91
CA VAL A 530 -23.39 18.53 1.90
C VAL A 530 -24.57 19.42 2.25
N ASP A 531 -25.02 20.26 1.31
CA ASP A 531 -26.22 21.09 1.48
C ASP A 531 -27.44 20.35 0.91
N PRO A 532 -28.47 20.03 1.73
CA PRO A 532 -29.72 19.46 1.27
C PRO A 532 -30.74 20.59 1.11
N THR A 533 -31.00 21.03 -0.13
CA THR A 533 -32.32 21.46 -0.66
C THR A 533 -32.17 22.34 -1.91
N ALA A 534 -32.40 21.78 -3.08
CA ALA A 534 -32.96 22.51 -4.22
C ALA A 534 -33.60 21.50 -5.18
N VAL A 535 -34.91 21.28 -5.00
CA VAL A 535 -35.77 20.64 -6.00
C VAL A 535 -36.14 21.72 -6.99
N GLU A 536 -35.73 21.60 -8.24
CA GLU A 536 -36.51 22.17 -9.35
C GLU A 536 -36.35 21.35 -10.63
N SER A 537 -37.51 21.11 -11.21
CA SER A 537 -37.82 20.28 -12.37
C SER A 537 -37.30 20.86 -13.69
N GLY A 538 -36.73 20.01 -14.55
CA GLY A 538 -36.38 20.36 -15.92
C GLY A 538 -36.32 19.14 -16.86
N ALA A 539 -37.19 19.16 -17.86
CA ALA A 539 -37.49 18.17 -18.89
C ALA A 539 -36.32 17.34 -19.49
N VAL A 540 -36.63 16.07 -19.75
CA VAL A 540 -35.86 15.11 -20.54
C VAL A 540 -35.83 15.53 -22.02
N SER A 541 -34.64 15.51 -22.64
CA SER A 541 -34.48 15.49 -24.10
C SER A 541 -33.34 14.53 -24.47
N PRO A 542 -33.43 13.85 -25.62
CA PRO A 542 -32.66 12.64 -25.89
C PRO A 542 -31.22 12.97 -26.29
N VAL A 543 -30.28 12.18 -25.77
CA VAL A 543 -28.86 12.23 -26.12
C VAL A 543 -28.70 11.76 -27.56
N VAL A 544 -28.28 12.67 -28.43
CA VAL A 544 -27.75 12.36 -29.77
C VAL A 544 -26.26 12.11 -29.61
N SER A 545 -25.79 10.93 -30.02
CA SER A 545 -24.38 10.56 -30.08
C SER A 545 -23.62 11.46 -31.07
N PRO A 546 -22.47 12.06 -30.71
CA PRO A 546 -21.55 12.61 -31.69
C PRO A 546 -20.52 11.54 -32.09
N ALA A 547 -20.32 11.44 -33.40
CA ALA A 547 -19.38 10.57 -34.08
C ALA A 547 -17.93 10.76 -33.60
N ALA A 548 -17.19 9.65 -33.56
CA ALA A 548 -15.78 9.58 -33.24
C ALA A 548 -14.94 10.41 -34.22
N SER A 549 -14.33 11.48 -33.74
CA SER A 549 -13.17 12.11 -34.35
C SER A 549 -11.92 11.60 -33.63
N TYR A 550 -11.03 10.96 -34.39
CA TYR A 550 -9.72 10.50 -33.92
C TYR A 550 -8.86 11.70 -33.52
N ALA A 551 -8.82 12.01 -32.23
CA ALA A 551 -7.79 12.86 -31.66
C ALA A 551 -6.61 11.96 -31.26
N GLN A 552 -5.50 12.08 -31.97
CA GLN A 552 -4.22 11.53 -31.53
C GLN A 552 -3.88 12.13 -30.15
N PRO A 553 -3.72 11.33 -29.08
CA PRO A 553 -3.30 11.83 -27.79
C PRO A 553 -1.85 12.35 -27.86
N PRO A 554 -1.46 13.31 -27.00
CA PRO A 554 -0.21 14.04 -27.13
C PRO A 554 1.01 13.11 -27.09
N TYR A 555 1.88 13.31 -28.08
CA TYR A 555 3.22 12.75 -28.15
C TYR A 555 4.03 13.14 -26.89
N TYR A 556 4.41 12.15 -26.07
CA TYR A 556 5.43 12.34 -25.04
C TYR A 556 6.77 12.56 -25.75
N PRO A 557 7.45 13.71 -25.57
CA PRO A 557 8.76 13.93 -26.15
C PRO A 557 9.75 12.90 -25.59
N GLN A 558 10.13 11.95 -26.45
CA GLN A 558 11.24 11.03 -26.25
C GLN A 558 12.54 11.86 -26.29
N GLY A 559 13.03 12.26 -25.12
CA GLY A 559 14.39 12.76 -24.97
C GLY A 559 15.38 11.60 -24.92
N PRO A 560 16.67 11.82 -25.24
CA PRO A 560 17.70 10.84 -24.93
C PRO A 560 17.70 10.65 -23.42
N TRP A 561 17.47 9.41 -22.99
CA TRP A 561 17.32 8.99 -21.60
C TRP A 561 18.61 9.22 -20.82
N SER A 562 18.84 10.48 -20.46
CA SER A 562 19.80 10.87 -19.45
C SER A 562 19.13 10.73 -18.08
N THR A 563 19.97 10.49 -17.08
CA THR A 563 19.79 10.45 -15.63
C THR A 563 18.92 11.56 -14.98
N GLN A 564 18.27 12.42 -15.78
CA GLN A 564 17.61 13.65 -15.36
C GLN A 564 16.44 13.46 -14.38
N GLY A 565 15.79 12.29 -14.33
CA GLY A 565 14.75 12.00 -13.32
C GLY A 565 15.28 11.99 -11.88
N TYR A 566 16.59 11.79 -11.68
CA TYR A 566 17.25 11.73 -10.38
C TYR A 566 18.22 12.91 -10.14
N THR A 567 18.56 13.73 -11.14
CA THR A 567 19.66 14.71 -11.01
C THR A 567 19.26 16.17 -10.72
N SER A 568 18.05 16.47 -10.23
CA SER A 568 17.68 17.87 -9.91
C SER A 568 17.28 18.11 -8.46
N TYR A 569 18.26 18.53 -7.65
CA TYR A 569 18.02 19.34 -6.45
C TYR A 569 19.02 20.48 -6.35
N PRO A 570 18.58 21.69 -5.95
CA PRO A 570 19.46 22.76 -5.54
C PRO A 570 20.10 22.42 -4.18
N ALA A 571 21.36 22.81 -4.01
CA ALA A 571 22.14 22.57 -2.80
C ALA A 571 21.47 23.20 -1.56
N VAL A 572 21.37 22.45 -0.46
CA VAL A 572 20.95 22.95 0.85
C VAL A 572 22.08 22.71 1.84
N SER A 573 22.40 23.76 2.60
CA SER A 573 23.54 23.88 3.52
C SER A 573 23.48 22.89 4.68
N ALA A 574 24.64 22.33 5.01
CA ALA A 574 24.86 21.40 6.11
C ALA A 574 24.59 22.01 7.49
N ALA A 575 23.70 21.39 8.27
CA ALA A 575 23.77 21.38 9.73
C ALA A 575 22.97 20.19 10.30
N SER A 576 23.62 19.46 11.23
CA SER A 576 23.10 18.42 12.13
C SER A 576 22.79 17.03 11.55
N ALA A 577 23.80 16.16 11.59
CA ALA A 577 23.63 14.71 11.60
C ALA A 577 24.23 14.16 12.90
N ALA A 578 23.40 13.61 13.78
CA ALA A 578 23.82 12.73 14.86
C ALA A 578 22.75 11.65 15.06
N ASN A 579 23.24 10.42 15.24
CA ASN A 579 22.55 9.17 15.55
C ASN A 579 21.85 8.45 14.39
N ALA A 580 22.62 7.59 13.71
CA ALA A 580 22.13 6.37 13.12
C ALA A 580 23.23 5.29 13.20
N GLN A 581 23.18 4.46 14.23
CA GLN A 581 23.85 3.17 14.26
C GLN A 581 22.79 2.10 14.51
N GLN A 582 23.01 0.95 13.85
CA GLN A 582 22.40 -0.35 14.10
C GLN A 582 21.09 -0.65 13.34
N VAL A 583 21.24 -1.19 12.12
CA VAL A 583 20.31 -2.19 11.54
C VAL A 583 21.16 -3.17 10.72
N ASP A 584 21.37 -4.36 11.27
CA ASP A 584 22.16 -5.44 10.70
C ASP A 584 21.28 -6.51 10.01
N TYR A 585 21.77 -6.97 8.86
CA TYR A 585 21.59 -8.27 8.17
C TYR A 585 20.24 -9.01 8.21
N TRP A 586 19.43 -8.88 7.14
CA TRP A 586 18.39 -9.88 6.80
C TRP A 586 18.12 -10.12 5.30
N PHE A 587 18.95 -9.59 4.37
CA PHE A 587 18.57 -9.58 2.94
C PHE A 587 19.09 -10.73 2.05
N PHE A 588 19.85 -11.70 2.58
CA PHE A 588 20.57 -12.68 1.73
C PHE A 588 20.32 -14.16 2.02
N ASN A 589 19.15 -14.55 2.53
CA ASN A 589 18.77 -15.97 2.54
C ASN A 589 17.27 -16.14 2.24
N PHE A 590 16.86 -15.88 1.00
CA PHE A 590 15.69 -16.51 0.37
C PHE A 590 15.91 -16.62 -1.13
#